data_AF-A0A4U8UX04-F1
#
_entry.id   AF-A0A4U8UX04-F1
#
_cell.length_a   1.000
_cell.length_b   1.000
_cell.length_c   1.000
_cell.angle_alpha   90.00
_cell.angle_beta   90.00
_cell.angle_gamma   90.00
#
_symmetry.space_group_name_H-M   'P 1'
#
loop_
_entity.id
_entity.type
_entity.pdbx_description
1 polymer ?
#
loop_
_entity_poly.entity_id
_entity_poly.type
_entity_poly.pdbx_seq_one_letter_code
_entity_poly.pdbx_strand_id
1 'polypeptide(L)'
;MASKLCVFALLAALAAVVLSTAPGAELQINQRGLNAFAQVGVNLLNSRIPGMKIPDASSFTSEAIHWSWSLWDIKIDSFHVDQTRTGVSAVPSDKLNVHIVDLSFKISARYRIKVKEGFIHARKSGSIE
;
A
#
# COMPACT_ATOMS: atom_id res chain seq x y z
N MET A 1 -63.69 -14.15 -3.46
CA MET A 1 -62.51 -13.27 -3.67
C MET A 1 -61.43 -13.45 -2.60
N ALA A 2 -61.75 -13.88 -1.38
CA ALA A 2 -60.78 -14.07 -0.30
C ALA A 2 -59.69 -15.14 -0.55
N SER A 3 -60.01 -16.28 -1.21
CA SER A 3 -59.02 -17.36 -1.40
C SER A 3 -57.86 -16.99 -2.33
N LYS A 4 -58.11 -16.18 -3.36
CA LYS A 4 -57.07 -15.70 -4.29
C LYS A 4 -56.10 -14.71 -3.61
N LEU A 5 -56.59 -13.95 -2.63
CA LEU A 5 -55.82 -13.02 -1.82
C LEU A 5 -54.88 -13.75 -0.86
N CYS A 6 -55.35 -14.83 -0.22
CA CYS A 6 -54.49 -15.67 0.63
C CYS A 6 -53.38 -16.36 -0.16
N VAL A 7 -53.66 -16.88 -1.36
CA VAL A 7 -52.65 -17.53 -2.21
C VAL A 7 -51.59 -16.52 -2.66
N PHE A 8 -51.98 -15.30 -3.02
CA PHE A 8 -51.04 -14.24 -3.37
C PHE A 8 -50.17 -13.79 -2.19
N ALA A 9 -50.75 -13.68 -0.99
CA ALA A 9 -49.99 -13.35 0.22
C ALA A 9 -48.99 -14.46 0.58
N LEU A 10 -49.37 -15.73 0.40
CA LEU A 10 -48.49 -16.88 0.63
C LEU A 10 -47.33 -16.90 -0.37
N LEU A 11 -47.61 -16.61 -1.66
CA LEU A 11 -46.59 -16.56 -2.71
C LEU A 11 -45.61 -15.40 -2.49
N ALA A 12 -46.10 -14.25 -2.03
CA ALA A 12 -45.27 -13.09 -1.71
C ALA A 12 -44.37 -13.33 -0.50
N ALA A 13 -44.87 -14.01 0.54
CA ALA A 13 -44.07 -14.41 1.69
C ALA A 13 -42.99 -15.44 1.31
N LEU A 14 -43.33 -16.40 0.44
CA LEU A 14 -42.37 -17.40 -0.05
C LEU A 14 -41.26 -16.74 -0.90
N ALA A 15 -41.62 -15.79 -1.77
CA ALA A 15 -40.66 -15.03 -2.56
C ALA A 15 -39.72 -14.19 -1.68
N ALA A 16 -40.22 -13.60 -0.59
CA ALA A 16 -39.41 -12.84 0.36
C ALA A 16 -38.37 -13.71 1.08
N VAL A 17 -38.70 -14.96 1.39
CA VAL A 17 -37.76 -15.92 2.00
C VAL A 17 -36.70 -16.38 1.00
N VAL A 18 -37.09 -16.65 -0.25
CA VAL A 18 -36.15 -17.04 -1.33
C VAL A 18 -35.20 -15.90 -1.71
N LEU A 19 -35.64 -14.64 -1.58
CA LEU A 19 -34.82 -13.46 -1.80
C LEU A 19 -33.99 -13.05 -0.56
N SER A 20 -34.28 -13.62 0.61
CA SER A 20 -33.48 -13.39 1.82
C SER A 20 -32.19 -14.20 1.73
N THR A 21 -31.12 -13.55 1.26
CA THR A 21 -29.75 -14.08 1.30
C THR A 21 -29.21 -13.95 2.73
N ALA A 22 -29.92 -14.52 3.71
CA ALA A 22 -29.45 -14.55 5.09
C ALA A 22 -28.12 -15.34 5.10
N PRO A 23 -26.99 -14.70 5.46
CA PRO A 23 -25.71 -15.38 5.45
C PRO A 23 -25.74 -16.54 6.46
N GLY A 24 -25.30 -17.73 6.05
CA GLY A 24 -25.27 -18.92 6.91
C GLY A 24 -24.33 -18.78 8.13
N ALA A 25 -23.43 -17.80 8.09
CA ALA A 25 -22.63 -17.34 9.22
C ALA A 25 -22.24 -15.87 8.99
N GLU A 26 -22.27 -15.06 10.05
CA GLU A 26 -21.85 -13.67 10.04
C GLU A 26 -20.66 -13.49 10.99
N LEU A 27 -19.58 -12.88 10.49
CA LEU A 27 -18.39 -12.57 11.28
C LEU A 27 -18.30 -11.06 11.48
N GLN A 28 -18.56 -10.62 12.71
CA GLN A 28 -18.46 -9.21 13.05
C GLN A 28 -17.09 -8.90 13.66
N ILE A 29 -16.35 -7.98 13.03
CA ILE A 29 -15.06 -7.51 13.52
C ILE A 29 -15.26 -6.14 14.17
N ASN A 30 -14.89 -6.01 15.44
CA ASN A 30 -14.93 -4.74 16.14
C ASN A 30 -13.61 -3.96 15.97
N GLN A 31 -13.59 -2.72 16.47
CA GLN A 31 -12.41 -1.85 16.39
C GLN A 31 -11.15 -2.45 17.05
N ARG A 32 -11.29 -3.26 18.10
CA ARG A 32 -10.13 -3.94 18.72
C ARG A 32 -9.54 -4.99 17.78
N GLY A 33 -10.39 -5.74 17.07
CA GLY A 33 -9.96 -6.68 16.04
C GLY A 33 -9.24 -5.96 14.89
N LEU A 34 -9.77 -4.83 14.42
CA LEU A 34 -9.11 -3.99 13.41
C LEU A 34 -7.73 -3.48 13.88
N ASN A 35 -7.62 -3.07 15.14
CA ASN A 35 -6.34 -2.64 15.71
C ASN A 35 -5.33 -3.80 15.76
N ALA A 36 -5.76 -5.02 16.09
CA ALA A 36 -4.90 -6.20 16.07
C ALA A 36 -4.41 -6.50 14.64
N PHE A 37 -5.29 -6.41 13.63
CA PHE A 37 -4.89 -6.54 12.23
C PHE A 37 -3.89 -5.46 11.80
N ALA A 38 -4.09 -4.22 12.24
CA ALA A 38 -3.16 -3.11 11.99
C ALA A 38 -1.77 -3.41 12.56
N GLN A 39 -1.69 -3.89 13.80
CA GLN A 39 -0.42 -4.27 14.43
C GLN A 39 0.30 -5.39 13.67
N VAL A 40 -0.42 -6.43 13.25
CA VAL A 40 0.16 -7.51 12.43
C VAL A 40 0.63 -6.97 11.08
N GLY A 41 -0.17 -6.11 10.43
CA GLY A 41 0.20 -5.46 9.18
C GLY A 41 1.47 -4.62 9.30
N VAL A 42 1.60 -3.81 10.34
CA VAL A 42 2.80 -3.01 10.59
C VAL A 42 4.02 -3.90 10.87
N ASN A 43 3.86 -4.99 11.64
CA ASN A 43 4.93 -5.97 11.84
C ASN A 43 5.41 -6.58 10.50
N LEU A 44 4.48 -6.88 9.60
CA LEU A 44 4.82 -7.37 8.25
C LEU A 44 5.54 -6.31 7.41
N LEU A 45 5.10 -5.05 7.46
CA LEU A 45 5.76 -3.96 6.74
C LEU A 45 7.19 -3.74 7.25
N ASN A 46 7.36 -3.65 8.57
CA ASN A 46 8.66 -3.45 9.22
C ASN A 46 9.63 -4.61 8.99
N SER A 47 9.14 -5.82 8.71
CA SER A 47 10.00 -6.98 8.43
C SER A 47 10.28 -7.19 6.94
N ARG A 48 9.33 -6.86 6.04
CA ARG A 48 9.46 -7.16 4.60
C ARG A 48 10.06 -6.04 3.78
N ILE A 49 9.87 -4.79 4.19
CA ILE A 49 10.34 -3.63 3.43
C ILE A 49 11.87 -3.46 3.52
N PRO A 50 12.52 -3.67 4.69
CA PRO A 50 13.97 -3.65 4.75
C PRO A 50 14.60 -4.71 3.84
N GLY A 51 15.63 -4.34 3.11
CA GLY A 51 16.31 -5.19 2.14
C GLY A 51 15.64 -5.27 0.76
N MET A 52 14.47 -4.66 0.57
CA MET A 52 13.90 -4.53 -0.77
C MET A 52 14.80 -3.67 -1.66
N LYS A 53 15.03 -4.16 -2.88
CA LYS A 53 15.77 -3.45 -3.91
C LYS A 53 14.83 -2.58 -4.73
N ILE A 54 15.19 -1.32 -4.89
CA ILE A 54 14.50 -0.40 -5.78
C ILE A 54 15.21 -0.46 -7.15
N PRO A 55 14.47 -0.49 -8.27
CA PRO A 55 15.07 -0.51 -9.60
C PRO A 55 16.05 0.65 -9.81
N ASP A 56 17.15 0.35 -10.49
CA ASP A 56 18.16 1.35 -10.86
C ASP A 56 17.54 2.45 -11.73
N ALA A 57 18.05 3.68 -11.56
CA ALA A 57 17.57 4.85 -12.28
C ALA A 57 18.72 5.55 -12.98
N SER A 58 18.54 5.97 -14.23
CA SER A 58 19.56 6.72 -14.96
C SER A 58 18.91 7.66 -15.96
N SER A 59 19.60 8.76 -16.27
CA SER A 59 19.22 9.62 -17.39
C SER A 59 20.45 10.11 -18.15
N PHE A 60 20.20 10.41 -19.42
CA PHE A 60 21.12 11.08 -20.31
C PHE A 60 20.44 12.36 -20.80
N THR A 61 21.13 13.48 -20.70
CA THR A 61 20.53 14.80 -20.90
C THR A 61 21.31 15.54 -21.95
N SER A 62 20.62 15.92 -23.04
CA SER A 62 20.94 16.90 -24.09
C SER A 62 22.25 16.76 -24.90
N GLU A 63 22.17 17.14 -26.17
CA GLU A 63 23.29 17.19 -27.15
C GLU A 63 24.30 18.31 -26.85
N ALA A 64 23.91 19.35 -26.11
CA ALA A 64 24.77 20.52 -25.84
C ALA A 64 25.69 20.35 -24.62
N ILE A 65 25.25 19.60 -23.62
CA ILE A 65 26.00 19.31 -22.38
C ILE A 65 25.82 17.81 -22.16
N HIS A 66 26.83 16.99 -22.44
CA HIS A 66 26.72 15.55 -22.24
C HIS A 66 26.77 15.21 -20.74
N TRP A 67 25.68 15.49 -20.05
CA TRP A 67 25.47 15.17 -18.65
C TRP A 67 24.71 13.85 -18.55
N SER A 68 25.31 12.92 -17.81
CA SER A 68 24.70 11.62 -17.49
C SER A 68 24.76 11.36 -16.00
N TRP A 69 23.68 10.80 -15.46
CA TRP A 69 23.63 10.35 -14.09
C TRP A 69 23.07 8.93 -14.02
N SER A 70 23.52 8.18 -13.03
CA SER A 70 23.03 6.85 -12.72
C SER A 70 23.01 6.64 -11.21
N LEU A 71 21.91 6.12 -10.72
CA LEU A 71 21.70 5.61 -9.37
C LEU A 71 21.52 4.09 -9.48
N TRP A 72 22.29 3.32 -8.73
CA TRP A 72 22.18 1.87 -8.73
C TRP A 72 22.41 1.28 -7.34
N ASP A 73 22.06 0.01 -7.17
CA ASP A 73 22.16 -0.68 -5.87
C ASP A 73 21.34 0.05 -4.79
N ILE A 74 20.16 0.54 -5.20
CA ILE A 74 19.24 1.27 -4.34
C ILE A 74 18.56 0.26 -3.41
N LYS A 75 18.72 0.42 -2.11
CA LYS A 75 18.18 -0.48 -1.09
C LYS A 75 17.53 0.29 0.05
N ILE A 76 16.44 -0.27 0.58
CA ILE A 76 15.84 0.23 1.82
C ILE A 76 16.58 -0.45 2.98
N ASP A 77 17.43 0.28 3.70
CA ASP A 77 18.25 -0.26 4.79
C ASP A 77 17.44 -0.47 6.07
N SER A 78 16.52 0.44 6.34
CA SER A 78 15.61 0.35 7.47
C SER A 78 14.27 0.92 7.10
N PHE A 79 13.21 0.34 7.63
CA PHE A 79 11.85 0.83 7.52
C PHE A 79 11.18 0.66 8.88
N HIS A 80 10.53 1.70 9.35
CA HIS A 80 9.84 1.69 10.62
C HIS A 80 8.53 2.48 10.52
N VAL A 81 7.49 1.87 11.06
CA VAL A 81 6.18 2.47 11.29
C VAL A 81 5.78 2.15 12.74
N ASP A 82 5.23 3.14 13.44
CA ASP A 82 4.78 2.98 14.82
C ASP A 82 3.48 2.15 14.87
N GLN A 83 3.55 1.00 15.52
CA GLN A 83 2.46 0.03 15.68
C GLN A 83 1.35 0.50 16.62
N THR A 84 1.65 1.42 17.52
CA THR A 84 0.72 1.89 18.55
C THR A 84 -0.11 3.07 18.06
N ARG A 85 0.42 3.83 17.09
CA ARG A 85 -0.23 5.01 16.51
C ARG A 85 -0.84 4.75 15.14
N THR A 86 -0.36 3.72 14.45
CA THR A 86 -0.97 3.22 13.20
C THR A 86 -2.21 2.40 13.53
N GLY A 87 -3.28 2.59 12.77
CA GLY A 87 -4.57 1.95 13.04
C GLY A 87 -5.44 1.83 11.80
N VAL A 88 -6.47 1.00 11.92
CA VAL A 88 -7.48 0.82 10.88
C VAL A 88 -8.84 1.08 11.49
N SER A 89 -9.62 1.98 10.91
CA SER A 89 -10.99 2.27 11.36
C SER A 89 -12.00 1.97 10.26
N ALA A 90 -13.18 1.51 10.67
CA ALA A 90 -14.30 1.37 9.75
C ALA A 90 -14.91 2.75 9.46
N VAL A 91 -15.21 3.01 8.19
CA VAL A 91 -15.94 4.19 7.73
C VAL A 91 -17.31 3.73 7.22
N PRO A 92 -18.41 4.45 7.51
CA PRO A 92 -19.73 4.13 6.96
C PRO A 92 -19.69 4.24 5.42
N SER A 93 -19.47 3.10 4.74
CA SER A 93 -19.58 2.86 3.28
C SER A 93 -18.78 1.60 2.84
N ASP A 94 -18.73 0.56 3.68
CA ASP A 94 -17.94 -0.66 3.43
C ASP A 94 -16.45 -0.44 3.17
N LYS A 95 -15.91 0.67 3.71
CA LYS A 95 -14.51 1.07 3.54
C LYS A 95 -13.78 1.00 4.87
N LEU A 96 -12.51 0.63 4.77
CA LEU A 96 -11.55 0.74 5.85
C LEU A 96 -10.67 1.96 5.60
N ASN A 97 -10.52 2.80 6.62
CA ASN A 97 -9.53 3.85 6.65
C ASN A 97 -8.29 3.31 7.35
N VAL A 98 -7.15 3.34 6.64
CA VAL A 98 -5.85 2.97 7.18
C VAL A 98 -5.07 4.24 7.47
N HIS A 99 -4.74 4.47 8.73
CA HIS A 99 -3.96 5.61 9.17
C HIS A 99 -2.56 5.14 9.58
N ILE A 100 -1.55 5.53 8.82
CA ILE A 100 -0.14 5.18 9.06
C ILE A 100 0.56 6.40 9.67
N VAL A 101 1.24 6.21 10.80
CA VAL A 101 1.88 7.28 11.57
C VAL A 101 3.35 6.97 11.81
N ASP A 102 4.17 8.01 11.84
CA ASP A 102 5.60 7.95 12.13
C ASP A 102 6.35 6.97 11.20
N LEU A 103 5.99 7.02 9.91
CA LEU A 103 6.69 6.30 8.87
C LEU A 103 8.08 6.92 8.66
N SER A 104 9.10 6.10 8.86
CA SER A 104 10.49 6.45 8.62
C SER A 104 11.19 5.34 7.85
N PHE A 105 12.08 5.72 6.95
CA PHE A 105 12.90 4.79 6.20
C PHE A 105 14.26 5.40 5.92
N LYS A 106 15.25 4.52 5.74
CA LYS A 106 16.59 4.88 5.28
C LYS A 106 16.85 4.15 3.98
N ILE A 107 17.38 4.87 2.99
CA ILE A 107 17.66 4.32 1.67
C ILE A 107 19.12 4.63 1.36
N SER A 108 19.89 3.59 1.07
CA SER A 108 21.22 3.76 0.50
C SER A 108 21.21 3.46 -0.99
N ALA A 109 22.06 4.18 -1.71
CA ALA A 109 22.26 4.00 -3.14
C ALA A 109 23.68 4.39 -3.52
N ARG A 110 24.17 3.82 -4.63
CA ARG A 110 25.39 4.30 -5.29
C ARG A 110 25.01 5.26 -6.40
N TYR A 111 25.77 6.34 -6.53
CA TYR A 111 25.57 7.32 -7.59
C TYR A 111 26.82 7.49 -8.45
N ARG A 112 26.59 7.93 -9.68
CA ARG A 112 27.62 8.40 -10.59
C ARG A 112 27.05 9.51 -11.43
N ILE A 113 27.82 10.57 -11.54
CA ILE A 113 27.56 11.70 -12.41
C ILE A 113 28.76 11.83 -13.33
N LYS A 114 28.50 11.98 -14.63
CA LYS A 114 29.52 12.30 -15.63
C LYS A 114 29.06 13.54 -16.40
N VAL A 115 29.97 14.47 -16.60
CA VAL A 115 29.79 15.64 -17.45
C VAL A 115 30.87 15.58 -18.52
N LYS A 116 30.48 15.70 -19.79
CA LYS A 116 31.40 15.99 -20.87
C LYS A 116 30.96 17.25 -21.60
N GLU A 117 31.85 18.21 -21.68
CA GLU A 117 31.65 19.46 -22.41
C GLU A 117 32.98 19.86 -23.05
N GLY A 118 33.06 19.80 -24.39
CA GLY A 118 34.32 19.98 -25.12
C GLY A 118 35.43 19.03 -24.63
N PHE A 119 36.55 19.59 -24.17
CA PHE A 119 37.68 18.84 -23.62
C PHE A 119 37.52 18.48 -22.13
N ILE A 120 36.53 19.06 -21.44
CA ILE A 120 36.33 18.86 -20.00
C ILE A 120 35.59 17.54 -19.79
N HIS A 121 36.27 16.61 -19.12
CA HIS A 121 35.74 15.32 -18.73
C HIS A 121 35.73 15.23 -17.21
N ALA A 122 34.58 15.43 -16.59
CA ALA A 122 34.42 15.30 -15.15
C ALA A 122 33.57 14.07 -14.80
N ARG A 123 34.02 13.30 -13.81
CA ARG A 123 33.27 12.16 -13.26
C ARG A 123 33.34 12.21 -11.74
N LYS A 124 32.18 12.02 -11.10
CA LYS A 124 32.09 11.79 -9.66
C LYS A 124 31.24 10.56 -9.40
N SER A 125 31.62 9.77 -8.41
CA SER A 125 30.82 8.64 -7.91
C SER A 125 30.97 8.52 -6.41
N GLY A 126 29.96 7.98 -5.76
CA GLY A 126 29.96 7.76 -4.31
C GLY A 126 28.72 6.98 -3.87
N SER A 127 28.47 7.00 -2.58
CA SER A 127 27.26 6.50 -1.94
C SER A 127 26.43 7.64 -1.36
N ILE A 128 25.12 7.42 -1.25
CA ILE A 128 24.14 8.22 -0.53
C ILE A 128 23.46 7.29 0.47
N GLU A 129 23.09 7.80 1.63
CA GLU A 129 22.38 7.13 2.73
C GLU A 129 21.22 8.00 3.24
#